data_AF-A0A8E2ETI0-F1
#
_entry.id   AF-A0A8E2ETI0-F1
#
_cell.length_a   1.000
_cell.length_b   1.000
_cell.length_c   1.000
_cell.angle_alpha   90.00
_cell.angle_beta   90.00
_cell.angle_gamma   90.00
#
_symmetry.space_group_name_H-M   'P 1'
#
loop_
_entity.id
_entity.type
_entity.pdbx_description
1 polymer ?
#
loop_
_entity_poly.entity_id
_entity_poly.type
_entity_poly.pdbx_seq_one_letter_code
_entity_poly.pdbx_strand_id
1 'polypeptide(L)' 'MRLLRRCDTGDFSLTQFSDDEAIPPYAILSHTWGLDTEEVTFEDLVNGTGEAKLGYKKIRFYGEQARQNSLQYF' A
#
# COMPACT_ATOMS: atom_id res chain seq x y z
N MET A 1 11.99 4.79 -5.81
CA MET A 1 11.04 3.67 -5.49
C MET A 1 9.70 4.22 -5.00
N ARG A 2 8.57 3.48 -5.08
CA ARG A 2 7.26 3.90 -4.54
C ARG A 2 6.77 2.87 -3.54
N LEU A 3 6.38 3.29 -2.34
CA LEU A 3 5.87 2.42 -1.27
C LEU A 3 4.57 2.97 -0.70
N LEU A 4 3.73 2.10 -0.14
CA LEU A 4 2.57 2.52 0.64
C LEU A 4 2.96 2.73 2.10
N ARG A 5 2.50 3.83 2.68
CA ARG A 5 2.66 4.13 4.11
C ARG A 5 1.31 4.00 4.79
N ARG A 6 1.20 3.22 5.86
CA ARG A 6 -0.01 3.20 6.69
C ARG A 6 -0.06 4.48 7.54
N CYS A 7 -1.20 5.16 7.54
CA CYS A 7 -1.50 6.30 8.41
C CYS A 7 -2.11 5.81 9.73
N ASP A 8 -2.12 6.67 10.75
CA ASP A 8 -2.69 6.33 12.07
C ASP A 8 -4.20 6.05 11.99
N THR A 9 -4.89 6.66 11.04
CA THR A 9 -6.32 6.43 10.74
C THR A 9 -6.60 5.03 10.19
N GLY A 10 -5.57 4.26 9.81
CA GLY A 10 -5.70 2.96 9.17
C GLY A 10 -5.94 3.03 7.66
N ASP A 11 -5.85 4.22 7.08
CA ASP A 11 -5.73 4.45 5.64
C ASP A 11 -4.25 4.40 5.23
N PHE A 12 -3.97 4.59 3.96
CA PHE A 12 -2.60 4.59 3.45
C PHE A 12 -2.36 5.68 2.41
N SER A 13 -1.12 6.15 2.36
CA SER A 13 -0.65 7.16 1.42
C SER A 13 0.50 6.61 0.60
N LEU A 14 0.54 6.95 -0.69
CA LEU A 14 1.68 6.64 -1.54
C LEU A 14 2.85 7.57 -1.21
N THR A 15 4.02 7.01 -0.97
CA THR A 15 5.28 7.75 -0.80
C THR A 15 6.23 7.39 -1.93
N GLN A 16 6.77 8.41 -2.60
CA GLN A 16 7.79 8.26 -3.63
C GLN A 16 9.15 8.63 -3.02
N PHE A 17 10.11 7.72 -3.19
CA PHE A 17 11.51 7.88 -2.82
C PHE A 17 12.34 8.13 -4.07
N SER A 18 13.20 9.15 -4.03
CA SER A 18 14.18 9.46 -5.07
C SER A 18 15.33 8.44 -5.08
N ASP A 19 16.15 8.43 -6.12
CA ASP A 19 17.25 7.44 -6.26
C ASP A 19 18.40 7.69 -5.25
N ASP A 20 18.52 8.92 -4.77
CA ASP A 20 19.46 9.37 -3.75
C ASP A 20 18.96 9.18 -2.31
N GLU A 21 17.69 8.80 -2.12
CA GLU A 21 17.11 8.61 -0.80
C GLU A 21 17.34 7.19 -0.25
N ALA A 22 17.71 7.12 1.03
CA ALA A 22 17.80 5.85 1.74
C ALA A 22 16.40 5.22 1.90
N ILE A 23 16.23 4.05 1.31
CA ILE A 23 14.98 3.30 1.39
C ILE A 23 14.78 2.72 2.81
N PRO A 24 13.66 3.04 3.49
CA PRO A 24 13.37 2.49 4.82
C PRO A 24 12.97 1.00 4.72
N PRO A 25 13.02 0.22 5.82
CA PRO A 25 12.49 -1.14 5.85
C PRO A 25 11.01 -1.19 5.44
N TYR A 26 10.66 -2.15 4.57
CA TYR A 26 9.31 -2.31 4.03
C TYR A 26 8.93 -3.79 3.90
N ALA A 27 7.63 -4.07 3.94
CA ALA A 27 7.10 -5.38 3.61
C ALA A 27 6.78 -5.48 2.11
N ILE A 28 6.76 -6.69 1.54
CA ILE A 28 6.29 -6.92 0.17
C ILE A 28 5.01 -7.74 0.24
N LEU A 29 3.99 -7.30 -0.48
CA LEU A 29 2.72 -8.00 -0.56
C LEU A 29 2.78 -9.16 -1.56
N SER A 30 2.04 -10.23 -1.27
CA SER A 30 1.90 -11.36 -2.19
C SER A 30 1.16 -10.94 -3.47
N HIS A 31 1.70 -11.40 -4.61
CA HIS A 31 1.29 -11.05 -5.98
C HIS A 31 -0.07 -11.65 -6.42
N THR A 32 -0.76 -12.42 -5.58
CA THR A 32 -2.06 -13.00 -5.94
C THR A 32 -3.20 -11.99 -5.79
N TRP A 33 -3.40 -11.14 -6.79
CA TRP A 33 -4.57 -10.27 -6.86
C TRP A 33 -5.78 -11.02 -7.43
N GLY A 34 -6.98 -10.51 -7.17
CA GLY A 34 -8.23 -11.06 -7.70
C GLY A 34 -8.35 -10.79 -9.21
N LEU A 35 -9.56 -10.52 -9.67
CA LEU A 35 -9.74 -10.03 -11.06
C LEU A 35 -9.08 -8.64 -11.21
N ASP A 36 -8.63 -8.29 -12.41
CA ASP A 36 -8.05 -6.96 -12.71
C ASP A 36 -8.98 -5.81 -12.28
N THR A 37 -10.30 -6.02 -12.35
CA THR A 37 -11.32 -5.05 -11.92
C THR A 37 -11.35 -4.85 -10.40
N GLU A 38 -10.87 -5.83 -9.63
CA GLU A 38 -10.78 -5.81 -8.18
C GLU A 38 -9.43 -5.26 -7.69
N GLU A 39 -8.42 -5.20 -8.56
CA GLU A 39 -7.10 -4.68 -8.25
C GLU A 39 -7.12 -3.15 -8.12
N VAL A 40 -6.45 -2.65 -7.08
CA VAL A 40 -6.26 -1.21 -6.86
C VAL A 40 -5.08 -0.77 -7.70
N THR A 41 -5.34 0.10 -8.66
CA THR A 41 -4.31 0.62 -9.56
C THR A 41 -3.58 1.79 -8.92
N PHE A 42 -2.46 2.19 -9.52
CA PHE A 42 -1.78 3.43 -9.15
C PHE A 42 -2.69 4.66 -9.27
N GLU A 43 -3.51 4.72 -10.33
CA GLU A 43 -4.44 5.84 -10.54
C GLU A 43 -5.50 5.89 -9.43
N ASP A 44 -6.00 4.73 -8.99
CA ASP A 44 -6.95 4.65 -7.88
C ASP A 44 -6.37 5.18 -6.57
N LEU A 45 -5.07 4.97 -6.34
CA LEU A 45 -4.37 5.47 -5.16
C LEU A 45 -4.16 6.98 -5.22
N VAL A 46 -3.79 7.49 -6.39
CA VAL A 46 -3.56 8.94 -6.59
C VAL A 46 -4.87 9.72 -6.50
N ASN A 47 -5.96 9.19 -7.06
CA ASN A 47 -7.26 9.84 -7.08
C ASN A 47 -8.14 9.51 -5.85
N GLY A 48 -7.70 8.59 -4.99
CA GLY A 48 -8.48 8.13 -3.83
C GLY A 48 -9.75 7.34 -4.20
N THR A 49 -9.85 6.81 -5.42
CA THR A 49 -11.04 6.09 -5.91
C THR A 49 -10.99 4.59 -5.63
N GLY A 50 -9.87 4.08 -5.09
CA GLY A 50 -9.65 2.65 -4.87
C GLY A 50 -10.45 2.03 -3.73
N GLU A 51 -11.03 2.82 -2.82
CA GLU A 51 -11.67 2.33 -1.59
C GLU A 51 -12.80 1.33 -1.84
N ALA A 52 -13.50 1.46 -2.96
CA ALA A 52 -14.61 0.57 -3.35
C ALA A 52 -14.12 -0.79 -3.86
N LYS A 53 -12.85 -0.93 -4.24
CA LYS A 53 -12.32 -2.17 -4.83
C LYS A 53 -11.98 -3.20 -3.77
N LEU A 54 -12.20 -4.48 -4.07
CA LEU A 54 -11.89 -5.57 -3.13
C LEU A 54 -10.40 -5.64 -2.80
N GLY A 55 -9.52 -5.31 -3.75
CA GLY A 55 -8.08 -5.19 -3.53
C GLY A 55 -7.71 -4.17 -2.44
N TYR A 56 -8.54 -3.15 -2.20
CA TYR A 56 -8.27 -2.16 -1.16
C TYR A 56 -8.32 -2.77 0.23
N LYS A 57 -9.26 -3.69 0.49
CA LYS A 57 -9.33 -4.43 1.75
C LYS A 57 -8.07 -5.26 1.98
N LYS A 58 -7.52 -5.84 0.92
CA LYS A 58 -6.26 -6.58 0.96
C LYS A 58 -5.09 -5.66 1.34
N ILE A 59 -4.98 -4.48 0.72
CA ILE A 59 -3.96 -3.48 1.07
C ILE A 59 -4.07 -3.09 2.55
N ARG A 60 -5.28 -2.78 3.05
CA ARG A 60 -5.48 -2.45 4.48
C ARG A 60 -5.04 -3.59 5.40
N PHE A 61 -5.42 -4.82 5.08
CA PHE A 61 -5.06 -6.00 5.87
C PHE A 61 -3.54 -6.13 5.99
N TYR A 62 -2.82 -6.04 4.88
CA TYR A 62 -1.37 -6.15 4.93
C TYR A 62 -0.68 -4.92 5.52
N GLY A 63 -1.23 -3.72 5.37
CA GLY A 63 -0.74 -2.55 6.09
C GLY A 63 -0.79 -2.74 7.60
N GLU A 64 -1.86 -3.39 8.11
CA GLU A 64 -1.93 -3.76 9.53
C GLU A 64 -0.91 -4.83 9.91
N GLN A 65 -0.68 -5.83 9.05
CA GLN A 65 0.38 -6.82 9.27
C GLN A 65 1.78 -6.17 9.30
N ALA A 66 2.07 -5.23 8.39
CA ALA A 66 3.32 -4.49 8.39
C ALA A 66 3.50 -3.71 9.70
N ARG A 67 2.45 -3.03 10.17
CA ARG A 67 2.45 -2.32 11.47
C ARG A 67 2.75 -3.26 12.63
N GLN A 68 2.16 -4.47 12.65
CA GLN A 68 2.43 -5.48 13.70
C GLN A 68 3.88 -5.94 13.70
N ASN A 69 4.55 -5.88 12.54
CA ASN A 69 5.98 -6.17 12.39
C ASN A 69 6.87 -4.92 12.56
N SER A 70 6.33 -3.82 13.11
CA SER A 70 7.03 -2.53 13.28
C SER A 70 7.54 -1.92 11.96
N LEU A 71 6.90 -2.25 10.84
CA LEU A 71 7.17 -1.68 9.52
C LEU A 71 6.13 -0.59 9.22
N GLN A 72 6.61 0.58 8.83
CA GLN A 72 5.76 1.70 8.45
C GLN A 72 5.34 1.64 6.97
N TYR A 73 6.15 0.97 6.15
CA TYR A 73 5.99 0.87 4.70
C TYR A 73 5.76 -0.57 4.26
N PHE A 74 5.01 -0.73 3.17
CA PHE A 74 4.68 -2.01 2.55
C PHE A 74 4.26 -1.87 1.08
#